data_AF-A0A392SME1-F1
#
_entry.id   AF-A0A392SME1-F1
#
_cell.length_a   1.000
_cell.length_b   1.000
_cell.length_c   1.000
_cell.angle_alpha   90.00
_cell.angle_beta   90.00
_cell.angle_gamma   90.00
#
_symmetry.space_group_name_H-M   'P 1'
#
loop_
_entity.id
_entity.type
_entity.pdbx_description
1 polymer ?
#
loop_
_entity_poly.entity_id
_entity_poly.type
_entity_poly.pdbx_seq_one_letter_code
_entity_poly.pdbx_strand_id
1 'polypeptide(L)'
;DVKSAFLNGYLHEEVYVEQPKGFIDPFQPSHVYKLKKALYGLKQAPRAWYERLTIFLISNGYRKGGNDKTLFVKEEEGKLLIAQIYVDDIVFGGMAGHM
;
A
#
# COMPACT_ATOMS: atom_id res chain seq x y z
N ASP A 1 3.23 -9.61 -6.53
CA ASP A 1 2.06 -9.52 -5.65
C ASP A 1 2.44 -9.39 -4.17
N VAL A 2 1.89 -8.37 -3.51
CA VAL A 2 1.97 -8.17 -2.07
C VAL A 2 0.68 -8.67 -1.42
N LYS A 3 0.80 -9.76 -0.64
CA LYS A 3 -0.34 -10.35 0.05
C LYS A 3 -1.04 -9.33 0.95
N SER A 4 -2.35 -9.23 0.79
CA SER A 4 -3.20 -8.33 1.57
C SER A 4 -2.74 -6.87 1.51
N ALA A 5 -2.24 -6.41 0.37
CA ALA A 5 -1.70 -5.06 0.15
C ALA A 5 -2.53 -3.96 0.84
N PHE A 6 -3.85 -3.95 0.61
CA PHE A 6 -4.73 -2.92 1.16
C PHE A 6 -4.82 -2.93 2.70
N LEU A 7 -4.66 -4.08 3.35
CA LEU A 7 -4.60 -4.16 4.82
C LEU A 7 -3.35 -3.51 5.41
N ASN A 8 -2.44 -2.98 4.59
CA ASN A 8 -1.32 -2.15 5.05
C ASN A 8 -1.63 -0.65 4.95
N GLY A 9 -2.63 -0.25 4.16
CA GLY A 9 -3.05 1.13 4.01
C GLY A 9 -3.84 1.63 5.22
N TYR A 10 -3.50 2.83 5.71
CA TYR A 10 -4.27 3.51 6.74
C TYR A 10 -5.36 4.36 6.11
N LEU A 11 -6.55 4.32 6.72
CA LEU A 11 -7.67 5.16 6.29
C LEU A 11 -7.56 6.52 6.99
N HIS A 12 -7.69 7.59 6.22
CA HIS A 12 -7.79 8.96 6.77
C HIS A 12 -9.22 9.32 7.12
N GLU A 13 -10.20 8.74 6.42
CA GLU A 13 -11.62 8.91 6.70
C GLU A 13 -12.16 7.84 7.66
N GLU A 14 -13.24 8.18 8.36
CA GLU A 14 -13.98 7.21 9.15
C GLU A 14 -14.86 6.35 8.25
N VAL A 15 -14.59 5.05 8.26
CA VAL A 15 -15.34 4.06 7.47
C VAL A 15 -15.89 3.03 8.42
N TYR A 16 -17.17 2.75 8.27
CA TYR A 16 -17.88 1.74 9.03
C TYR A 16 -18.39 0.67 8.08
N VAL A 17 -18.42 -0.57 8.56
CA VAL A 17 -19.00 -1.71 7.84
C VAL A 17 -19.97 -2.43 8.75
N GLU A 18 -21.01 -3.00 8.16
CA GLU A 18 -21.89 -3.91 8.87
C GLU A 18 -21.10 -5.09 9.43
N GLN A 19 -21.59 -5.66 10.52
CA GLN A 19 -20.98 -6.84 11.12
C GLN A 19 -21.05 -8.01 10.13
N PRO A 20 -19.92 -8.61 9.76
CA PRO A 20 -19.91 -9.73 8.83
C PRO A 20 -20.71 -10.91 9.39
N LYS A 21 -21.34 -11.69 8.50
CA LYS A 21 -21.99 -12.94 8.89
C LYS A 21 -20.99 -13.84 9.63
N GLY A 22 -21.39 -14.34 10.79
CA GLY A 22 -20.53 -15.15 11.66
C GLY A 22 -19.68 -14.38 12.67
N PHE A 23 -19.68 -13.03 12.61
CA PHE A 23 -18.96 -12.16 13.54
C PHE A 23 -19.88 -11.18 14.27
N ILE A 24 -21.20 -11.35 14.16
CA ILE A 24 -22.17 -10.48 14.85
C ILE A 24 -22.00 -10.63 16.37
N ASP A 25 -21.79 -9.51 17.07
CA ASP A 25 -21.77 -9.45 18.52
C ASP A 25 -23.16 -9.79 19.06
N PRO A 26 -23.31 -10.86 19.87
CA PRO A 26 -24.61 -11.28 20.40
C PRO A 26 -25.20 -10.27 21.37
N PHE A 27 -24.39 -9.42 22.00
CA PHE A 27 -24.84 -8.38 22.92
C PHE A 27 -25.13 -7.05 22.21
N GLN A 28 -24.53 -6.83 21.03
CA GLN A 28 -24.66 -5.60 20.25
C GLN A 28 -24.91 -5.89 18.76
N PRO A 29 -26.04 -6.55 18.42
CA PRO A 29 -26.27 -7.04 17.05
C PRO A 29 -26.48 -5.92 16.02
N SER A 30 -26.89 -4.72 16.46
CA SER A 30 -27.11 -3.55 15.59
C SER A 30 -25.87 -2.66 15.40
N HIS A 31 -24.76 -2.98 16.06
CA HIS A 31 -23.54 -2.20 15.92
C HIS A 31 -22.87 -2.42 14.57
N VAL A 32 -21.96 -1.51 14.24
CA VAL A 32 -21.11 -1.54 13.04
C VAL A 32 -19.64 -1.49 13.45
N TYR A 33 -18.77 -2.02 12.61
CA TYR A 33 -17.34 -2.00 12.85
C TYR A 33 -16.67 -0.82 12.17
N LYS A 34 -15.92 -0.04 12.96
CA LYS A 34 -15.03 1.00 12.43
C LYS A 34 -13.76 0.36 11.88
N LEU A 35 -13.48 0.61 10.60
CA LEU A 35 -12.26 0.13 9.97
C LEU A 35 -11.06 0.99 10.37
N LYS A 36 -10.01 0.33 10.87
CA LYS A 36 -8.72 0.97 11.17
C LYS A 36 -7.76 0.97 9.97
N LYS A 37 -7.98 0.07 9.02
CA LYS A 37 -7.15 -0.14 7.84
C LYS A 37 -8.03 -0.33 6.62
N ALA A 38 -7.47 -0.06 5.44
CA ALA A 38 -8.19 -0.22 4.19
C ALA A 38 -8.50 -1.70 3.90
N LEU A 39 -9.67 -1.95 3.32
CA LEU A 39 -10.13 -3.27 2.89
C LEU A 39 -10.37 -3.29 1.39
N TYR A 40 -10.34 -4.50 0.81
CA TYR A 40 -10.74 -4.69 -0.58
C TYR A 40 -12.19 -4.21 -0.79
N GLY A 41 -12.46 -3.63 -1.96
CA GLY A 41 -13.77 -3.05 -2.30
C GLY A 41 -13.99 -1.62 -1.82
N LEU A 42 -13.12 -1.06 -0.95
CA LEU A 42 -13.17 0.36 -0.63
C LEU A 42 -12.55 1.19 -1.77
N LYS A 43 -13.26 2.24 -2.21
CA LYS A 43 -12.78 3.17 -3.25
C LYS A 43 -11.41 3.80 -2.93
N GLN A 44 -11.13 4.02 -1.65
CA GLN A 44 -9.90 4.64 -1.16
C GLN A 44 -8.77 3.64 -0.89
N ALA A 45 -9.05 2.33 -0.88
CA ALA A 45 -8.06 1.33 -0.48
C ALA A 45 -6.77 1.34 -1.34
N PRO A 46 -6.85 1.46 -2.68
CA PRO A 46 -5.66 1.57 -3.51
C PRO A 46 -4.81 2.79 -3.17
N ARG A 47 -5.45 3.93 -2.87
CA ARG A 47 -4.76 5.17 -2.48
C ARG A 47 -4.08 5.04 -1.13
N ALA A 48 -4.78 4.55 -0.12
CA ALA A 48 -4.25 4.33 1.23
C ALA A 48 -3.03 3.39 1.21
N TRP A 49 -3.09 2.33 0.40
CA TRP A 49 -1.96 1.43 0.18
C TRP A 49 -0.79 2.13 -0.50
N TYR A 50 -1.04 2.80 -1.62
CA TYR A 50 0.01 3.50 -2.37
C TYR A 50 0.71 4.58 -1.53
N GLU A 51 -0.02 5.33 -0.71
CA GLU A 51 0.56 6.31 0.23
C GLU A 51 1.46 5.63 1.26
N ARG A 52 1.02 4.51 1.86
CA ARG A 52 1.83 3.75 2.82
C ARG A 52 3.11 3.22 2.18
N LEU A 53 2.99 2.59 1.00
CA LEU A 53 4.12 2.02 0.27
C LEU A 53 5.11 3.11 -0.17
N THR A 54 4.60 4.25 -0.63
CA THR A 54 5.41 5.42 -0.98
C THR A 54 6.28 5.87 0.20
N ILE A 55 5.68 6.06 1.37
CA ILE A 55 6.41 6.49 2.57
C ILE A 55 7.51 5.49 2.91
N PHE A 56 7.20 4.19 2.85
CA PHE A 56 8.15 3.12 3.09
C PHE A 56 9.32 3.12 2.10
N LEU A 57 9.05 3.25 0.79
CA LEU A 57 10.11 3.28 -0.21
C LEU A 57 11.02 4.50 -0.04
N ILE A 58 10.44 5.67 0.22
CA ILE A 58 11.20 6.90 0.45
C ILE A 58 12.09 6.78 1.69
N SER A 59 11.56 6.24 2.79
CA SER A 59 12.38 6.02 4.00
C SER A 59 13.52 5.02 3.78
N ASN A 60 13.44 4.19 2.74
CA ASN A 60 14.48 3.22 2.37
C ASN A 60 15.41 3.74 1.23
N GLY A 61 15.41 5.05 0.99
CA GLY A 61 16.35 5.69 0.06
C GLY A 61 15.91 5.70 -1.41
N TYR A 62 14.68 5.27 -1.71
CA TYR A 62 14.12 5.47 -3.04
C TYR A 62 13.63 6.91 -3.20
N ARG A 63 13.76 7.46 -4.41
CA ARG A 63 13.06 8.66 -4.86
C ARG A 63 11.98 8.27 -5.85
N LYS A 64 10.90 9.07 -5.92
CA LYS A 64 9.91 8.91 -7.00
C LYS A 64 10.57 9.19 -8.36
N GLY A 65 10.12 8.46 -9.38
CA GLY A 65 10.42 8.76 -10.78
C GLY A 65 9.93 10.16 -11.12
N GLY A 66 10.61 10.83 -12.06
CA GLY A 66 10.36 12.24 -12.35
C GLY A 66 8.90 12.56 -12.65
N ASN A 67 8.38 12.00 -13.75
CA ASN A 67 6.98 12.21 -14.17
C ASN A 67 6.05 11.03 -13.82
N ASP A 68 6.61 9.82 -13.68
CA ASP A 68 5.84 8.63 -13.32
C ASP A 68 5.79 8.49 -11.79
N LYS A 69 4.58 8.64 -11.23
CA LYS A 69 4.33 8.51 -9.79
C LYS A 69 4.43 7.07 -9.29
N THR A 70 4.36 6.09 -10.18
CA THR A 70 4.40 4.66 -9.84
C THR A 70 5.79 4.05 -9.96
N LEU A 71 6.74 4.78 -10.56
CA LEU A 71 8.14 4.43 -10.66
C LEU A 71 8.90 4.97 -9.44
N PHE A 72 9.79 4.15 -8.87
CA PHE A 72 10.69 4.52 -7.79
C PHE A 72 12.11 4.09 -8.16
N VAL A 73 13.08 4.94 -7.86
CA VAL A 73 14.49 4.74 -8.21
C VAL A 73 15.35 4.90 -6.97
N LYS A 74 16.29 3.99 -6.77
CA LYS A 74 17.34 4.10 -5.75
C LYS A 74 18.70 3.90 -6.43
N GLU A 75 19.64 4.78 -6.13
CA GLU A 75 21.02 4.68 -6.60
C GLU A 75 21.92 4.53 -5.37
N GLU A 76 22.72 3.47 -5.33
CA GLU A 76 23.59 3.15 -4.19
C GLU A 76 24.86 2.48 -4.71
N GLU A 77 26.02 3.06 -4.45
CA GLU A 77 27.33 2.51 -4.85
C GLU A 77 27.45 2.18 -6.36
N GLY A 78 26.90 3.04 -7.23
CA GLY A 78 26.89 2.79 -8.69
C GLY A 78 25.93 1.67 -9.14
N LYS A 79 25.09 1.16 -8.23
CA LYS A 79 23.98 0.25 -8.55
C LYS A 79 22.70 1.06 -8.65
N LEU A 80 21.96 0.83 -9.72
CA LEU A 80 20.62 1.36 -9.92
C LEU A 80 19.61 0.28 -9.54
N LEU A 81 18.65 0.62 -8.67
CA LEU A 81 17.49 -0.19 -8.35
C LEU A 81 16.23 0.57 -8.77
N ILE A 82 15.31 -0.13 -9.42
CA ILE A 82 14.05 0.40 -9.89
C ILE A 82 12.93 -0.43 -9.29
N ALA A 83 11.90 0.21 -8.76
CA ALA A 83 10.66 -0.41 -8.34
C ALA A 83 9.49 0.22 -9.10
N GLN A 84 8.79 -0.58 -9.90
CA GLN A 84 7.58 -0.17 -10.62
C GLN A 84 6.36 -0.76 -9.91
N ILE A 85 5.41 0.08 -9.54
CA ILE A 85 4.23 -0.31 -8.76
C ILE A 85 3.01 -0.35 -9.67
N TYR A 86 2.22 -1.42 -9.58
CA TYR A 86 0.90 -1.49 -10.19
C TYR A 86 -0.09 -2.10 -9.19
N VAL A 87 -0.89 -1.25 -8.54
CA VAL A 87 -1.84 -1.65 -7.49
C VAL A 87 -1.15 -2.44 -6.36
N ASP A 88 -1.30 -3.75 -6.32
CA ASP A 88 -0.74 -4.70 -5.35
C ASP A 88 0.52 -5.43 -5.85
N ASP A 89 0.84 -5.28 -7.14
CA ASP A 89 2.07 -5.78 -7.72
C ASP A 89 3.22 -4.77 -7.67
N ILE A 90 4.41 -5.30 -7.48
CA ILE A 90 5.66 -4.54 -7.53
C ILE A 90 6.67 -5.35 -8.35
N VAL A 91 7.22 -4.71 -9.37
CA VAL A 91 8.32 -5.26 -10.17
C VAL A 91 9.59 -4.53 -9.78
N PHE A 92 10.60 -5.29 -9.37
CA PHE A 92 11.94 -4.76 -9.11
C PHE A 92 12.87 -5.08 -10.26
N GLY A 93 13.65 -4.09 -10.68
CA GLY A 93 14.74 -4.23 -11.63
C GLY A 93 16.02 -3.62 -11.06
N GLY A 94 17.17 -4.09 -11.50
CA GLY A 94 18.44 -3.54 -11.05
C GLY A 94 19.52 -3.63 -12.12
N MET A 95 20.46 -2.69 -12.08
CA MET A 95 21.68 -2.69 -12.87
C MET A 95 22.86 -2.39 -11.96
N ALA A 96 23.92 -3.18 -12.05
CA ALA A 96 25.20 -2.84 -11.45
C ALA A 96 26.07 -2.16 -12.52
N GLY A 97 26.56 -0.95 -12.25
CA GLY A 97 27.62 -0.38 -13.07
C GLY A 97 28.84 -1.30 -13.00
N HIS A 98 29.29 -1.82 -14.14
CA HIS A 98 30.64 -2.35 -14.24
C HIS A 98 31.59 -1.15 -14.17
N MET A 99 32.29 -0.99 -13.04
CA MET A 99 33.53 -0.19 -13.00
C MET A 99 34.61 -0.91 -13.79
#